data_AF-A0A957QQ58-F1
#
_entry.id   AF-A0A957QQ58-F1
#
_cell.length_a   1.000
_cell.length_b   1.000
_cell.length_c   1.000
_cell.angle_alpha   90.00
_cell.angle_beta   90.00
_cell.angle_gamma   90.00
#
_symmetry.space_group_name_H-M   'P 1'
#
loop_
_entity.id
_entity.type
_entity.pdbx_description
1 polymer ?
#
loop_
_entity_poly.entity_id
_entity_poly.type
_entity_poly.pdbx_seq_one_letter_code
_entity_poly.pdbx_strand_id
1 'polypeptide(L)'
;TAACMVTLYRHIVEAELDVADPVTAEIVKTAENAYRDVQIAFANEVALICEAAGADVWRVRELVNKSPSRNMHLPGAGVGGHCIPKDGWLLAHGAAGAVTPHLIAAARTVNEGMPAHMMVLAEAALLEHIIALADATIALLGYSYLEDSDDTRHSPTAALVPALASRGATVRIHDPWVAEYRQPLQAIVSGCDAAIVMVRHKAYLELDLPTLRGWLRTPVLVDGRHLFTREQAEAAGLTFRAVGLG
;
A
#
# COMPACT_ATOMS: atom_id res chain seq x y z
N THR A 1 9.54 -28.38 -26.70
CA THR A 1 10.78 -27.55 -26.68
C THR A 1 10.39 -26.08 -26.61
N ALA A 2 11.29 -25.19 -26.20
CA ALA A 2 11.01 -23.74 -26.17
C ALA A 2 10.54 -23.21 -27.53
N ALA A 3 11.18 -23.65 -28.64
CA ALA A 3 10.77 -23.30 -30.00
C ALA A 3 9.32 -23.69 -30.32
N CYS A 4 8.87 -24.87 -29.90
CA CYS A 4 7.48 -25.30 -30.10
C CYS A 4 6.50 -24.42 -29.31
N MET A 5 6.87 -24.01 -28.09
CA MET A 5 6.05 -23.07 -27.31
C MET A 5 6.01 -21.69 -27.97
N VAL A 6 7.10 -21.19 -28.52
CA VAL A 6 7.11 -19.93 -29.29
C VAL A 6 6.12 -20.02 -30.47
N THR A 7 6.16 -21.09 -31.27
CA THR A 7 5.20 -21.27 -32.37
C THR A 7 3.76 -21.27 -31.88
N LEU A 8 3.48 -21.95 -30.75
CA LEU A 8 2.15 -21.97 -30.15
C LEU A 8 1.69 -20.57 -29.69
N TYR A 9 2.51 -19.87 -28.90
CA TYR A 9 2.13 -18.57 -28.35
C TYR A 9 2.08 -17.45 -29.41
N ARG A 10 2.79 -17.59 -30.54
CA ARG A 10 2.72 -16.65 -31.67
C ARG A 10 1.35 -16.50 -32.30
N HIS A 11 0.43 -17.45 -32.06
CA HIS A 11 -0.96 -17.31 -32.50
C HIS A 11 -1.72 -16.21 -31.75
N ILE A 12 -1.26 -15.80 -30.56
CA ILE A 12 -1.97 -14.83 -29.69
C ILE A 12 -1.06 -13.74 -29.10
N VAL A 13 0.27 -13.91 -29.10
CA VAL A 13 1.23 -12.94 -28.55
C VAL A 13 1.97 -12.22 -29.68
N GLU A 14 1.76 -10.90 -29.75
CA GLU A 14 2.40 -10.03 -30.74
C GLU A 14 3.82 -9.58 -30.31
N ALA A 15 4.08 -9.50 -29.00
CA ALA A 15 5.37 -9.09 -28.44
C ALA A 15 6.52 -10.07 -28.79
N GLU A 16 7.77 -9.63 -28.64
CA GLU A 16 8.93 -10.53 -28.75
C GLU A 16 8.83 -11.67 -27.73
N LEU A 17 9.24 -12.88 -28.13
CA LEU A 17 9.17 -14.09 -27.32
C LEU A 17 10.58 -14.67 -27.23
N ASP A 18 11.22 -14.42 -26.09
CA ASP A 18 12.57 -14.91 -25.83
C ASP A 18 12.54 -16.38 -25.40
N VAL A 19 13.55 -17.12 -25.84
CA VAL A 19 13.73 -18.53 -25.44
C VAL A 19 14.79 -18.63 -24.36
N ALA A 20 14.51 -19.44 -23.34
CA ALA A 20 15.44 -19.76 -22.27
C ALA A 20 15.30 -21.24 -21.89
N ASP A 21 16.28 -21.77 -21.16
CA ASP A 21 16.12 -23.04 -20.47
C ASP A 21 15.15 -22.89 -19.27
N PRO A 22 14.56 -24.00 -18.77
CA PRO A 22 13.56 -23.93 -17.70
C PRO A 22 14.04 -23.22 -16.43
N VAL A 23 15.29 -23.45 -16.01
CA VAL A 23 15.82 -22.88 -14.76
C VAL A 23 15.96 -21.37 -14.90
N THR A 24 16.50 -20.91 -16.02
CA THR A 24 16.60 -19.47 -16.30
C THR A 24 15.21 -18.81 -16.33
N ALA A 25 14.22 -19.44 -16.97
CA ALA A 25 12.86 -18.90 -17.04
C ALA A 25 12.18 -18.79 -15.64
N GLU A 26 12.37 -19.79 -14.77
CA GLU A 26 11.86 -19.80 -13.40
C GLU A 26 12.51 -18.70 -12.53
N ILE A 27 13.83 -18.52 -12.67
CA ILE A 27 14.56 -17.45 -11.97
C ILE A 27 14.09 -16.08 -12.45
N VAL A 28 13.93 -15.85 -13.76
CA VAL A 28 13.45 -14.56 -14.30
C VAL A 28 12.13 -14.18 -13.66
N LYS A 29 11.14 -15.09 -13.63
CA LYS A 29 9.80 -14.79 -13.09
C LYS A 29 9.83 -14.40 -11.61
N THR A 30 10.62 -15.11 -10.80
CA THR A 30 10.69 -14.86 -9.36
C THR A 30 11.57 -13.63 -9.05
N ALA A 31 12.64 -13.41 -9.82
CA ALA A 31 13.49 -12.23 -9.73
C ALA A 31 12.77 -10.93 -10.12
N GLU A 32 11.89 -10.95 -11.13
CA GLU A 32 11.05 -9.79 -11.48
C GLU A 32 10.20 -9.31 -10.30
N ASN A 33 9.56 -10.26 -9.59
CA ASN A 33 8.70 -9.95 -8.45
C ASN A 33 9.52 -9.54 -7.22
N ALA A 34 10.67 -10.18 -6.98
CA ALA A 34 11.61 -9.78 -5.93
C ALA A 34 12.18 -8.37 -6.17
N TYR A 35 12.53 -8.05 -7.43
CA TYR A 35 12.97 -6.71 -7.83
C TYR A 35 11.89 -5.67 -7.51
N ARG A 36 10.64 -5.92 -7.93
CA ARG A 36 9.54 -5.00 -7.65
C ARG A 36 9.32 -4.81 -6.16
N ASP A 37 9.39 -5.88 -5.38
CA ASP A 37 9.23 -5.82 -3.92
C ASP A 37 10.29 -4.95 -3.25
N VAL A 38 11.55 -5.18 -3.60
CA VAL A 38 12.71 -4.41 -3.11
C VAL A 38 12.59 -2.94 -3.49
N GLN A 39 12.17 -2.63 -4.72
CA GLN A 39 11.97 -1.24 -5.15
C GLN A 39 10.84 -0.54 -4.38
N ILE A 40 9.76 -1.24 -4.03
CA ILE A 40 8.70 -0.70 -3.19
C ILE A 40 9.19 -0.51 -1.74
N ALA A 41 9.94 -1.47 -1.20
CA ALA A 41 10.53 -1.36 0.13
C ALA A 41 11.48 -0.16 0.24
N PHE A 42 12.35 0.02 -0.76
CA PHE A 42 13.20 1.19 -0.84
C PHE A 42 12.37 2.48 -0.85
N ALA A 43 11.27 2.52 -1.62
CA ALA A 43 10.39 3.69 -1.63
C ALA A 43 9.74 3.97 -0.26
N ASN A 44 9.27 2.92 0.42
CA ASN A 44 8.69 3.00 1.75
C ASN A 44 9.71 3.45 2.80
N GLU A 45 10.93 2.91 2.78
CA GLU A 45 11.98 3.31 3.72
C GLU A 45 12.37 4.79 3.54
N VAL A 46 12.49 5.26 2.29
CA VAL A 46 12.70 6.69 2.01
C VAL A 46 11.50 7.52 2.47
N ALA A 47 10.26 7.03 2.36
CA ALA A 47 9.09 7.72 2.89
C ALA A 47 9.20 7.94 4.41
N LEU A 48 9.58 6.91 5.16
CA LEU A 48 9.80 7.02 6.61
C LEU A 48 10.91 8.02 6.96
N ILE A 49 12.00 8.04 6.17
CA ILE A 49 13.08 9.02 6.33
C ILE A 49 12.58 10.44 6.04
N CYS A 50 11.78 10.62 4.98
CA CYS A 50 11.20 11.91 4.64
C CYS A 50 10.30 12.45 5.77
N GLU A 51 9.45 11.60 6.34
CA GLU A 51 8.61 11.97 7.48
C GLU A 51 9.45 12.45 8.67
N ALA A 52 10.49 11.69 9.05
CA ALA A 52 11.37 12.04 10.16
C ALA A 52 12.19 13.33 9.90
N ALA A 53 12.48 13.63 8.63
CA ALA A 53 13.27 14.79 8.22
C ALA A 53 12.44 16.04 7.91
N GLY A 54 11.10 15.98 7.97
CA GLY A 54 10.24 17.10 7.57
C GLY A 54 10.20 17.33 6.06
N ALA A 55 10.38 16.28 5.26
CA ALA A 55 10.43 16.31 3.80
C ALA A 55 9.23 15.60 3.15
N ASP A 56 9.05 15.82 1.85
CA ASP A 56 8.01 15.20 1.03
C ASP A 56 8.61 14.12 0.10
N VAL A 57 8.25 12.85 0.34
CA VAL A 57 8.71 11.71 -0.45
C VAL A 57 8.29 11.79 -1.92
N TRP A 58 7.13 12.39 -2.22
CA TRP A 58 6.60 12.47 -3.58
C TRP A 58 7.44 13.43 -4.41
N ARG A 59 7.85 14.55 -3.80
CA ARG A 59 8.83 15.46 -4.40
C ARG A 59 10.21 14.82 -4.52
N VAL A 60 10.69 14.10 -3.50
CA VAL A 60 11.97 13.38 -3.57
C VAL A 60 11.96 12.36 -4.70
N ARG A 61 10.91 11.55 -4.81
CA ARG A 61 10.72 10.55 -5.86
C ARG A 61 10.76 11.19 -7.25
N GLU A 62 10.04 12.30 -7.45
CA GLU A 62 10.06 13.04 -8.72
C GLU A 62 11.49 13.42 -9.10
N LEU A 63 12.27 13.97 -8.16
CA LEU A 63 13.65 14.39 -8.40
C LEU A 63 14.60 13.21 -8.62
N VAL A 64 14.44 12.11 -7.88
CA VAL A 64 15.23 10.89 -8.08
C VAL A 64 15.00 10.32 -9.49
N ASN A 65 13.75 10.32 -9.95
CA ASN A 65 13.36 9.75 -11.24
C ASN A 65 13.62 10.69 -12.43
N LYS A 66 14.17 11.89 -12.24
CA LYS A 66 14.68 12.72 -13.35
C LYS A 66 15.88 12.08 -14.06
N SER A 67 16.60 11.20 -13.37
CA SER A 67 17.68 10.43 -13.99
C SER A 67 17.08 9.27 -14.81
N PRO A 68 17.45 9.12 -16.10
CA PRO A 68 16.83 8.14 -17.00
C PRO A 68 17.06 6.68 -16.58
N SER A 69 18.04 6.42 -15.72
CA SER A 69 18.36 5.08 -15.21
C SER A 69 17.74 4.77 -13.85
N ARG A 70 16.88 5.64 -13.31
CA ARG A 70 16.30 5.50 -11.97
C ARG A 70 14.78 5.41 -12.05
N ASN A 71 14.23 4.47 -11.29
CA ASN A 71 12.79 4.31 -11.15
C ASN A 71 12.42 3.90 -9.71
N MET A 72 12.46 4.87 -8.81
CA MET A 72 11.92 4.71 -7.47
C MET A 72 10.41 4.46 -7.58
N HIS A 73 9.96 3.34 -6.99
CA HIS A 73 8.56 2.95 -7.01
C HIS A 73 7.73 3.84 -6.08
N LEU A 74 6.42 3.61 -6.05
CA LEU A 74 5.51 4.37 -5.20
C LEU A 74 5.56 3.79 -3.77
N PRO A 75 5.76 4.62 -2.74
CA PRO A 75 5.53 4.21 -1.36
C PRO A 75 4.03 4.08 -1.07
N GLY A 76 3.68 3.46 0.05
CA GLY A 76 2.31 3.45 0.55
C GLY A 76 2.07 2.52 1.74
N ALA A 77 0.80 2.26 2.02
CA ALA A 77 0.30 1.52 3.20
C ALA A 77 0.73 0.03 3.31
N GLY A 78 1.59 -0.45 2.40
CA GLY A 78 2.04 -1.84 2.35
C GLY A 78 1.80 -2.52 1.01
N VAL A 79 2.26 -3.77 0.94
CA VAL A 79 2.29 -4.61 -0.25
C VAL A 79 1.52 -5.90 0.01
N GLY A 80 0.54 -6.20 -0.85
CA GLY A 80 -0.26 -7.42 -0.77
C GLY A 80 -0.27 -8.24 -2.05
N GLY A 81 -1.27 -9.12 -2.16
CA GLY A 81 -1.51 -9.95 -3.32
C GLY A 81 -0.76 -11.28 -3.33
N HIS A 82 -0.92 -12.02 -4.42
CA HIS A 82 -0.49 -13.41 -4.51
C HIS A 82 0.96 -13.59 -4.98
N CYS A 83 1.60 -12.58 -5.56
CA CYS A 83 2.97 -12.72 -6.09
C CYS A 83 4.00 -12.09 -5.16
N ILE A 84 3.93 -10.77 -5.02
CA ILE A 84 5.00 -9.96 -4.46
C ILE A 84 5.36 -10.38 -3.01
N PRO A 85 4.40 -10.67 -2.11
CA PRO A 85 4.72 -11.07 -0.74
C PRO A 85 5.49 -12.39 -0.60
N LYS A 86 5.44 -13.30 -1.59
CA LYS A 86 6.01 -14.65 -1.47
C LYS A 86 7.11 -15.00 -2.48
N ASP A 87 7.10 -14.40 -3.67
CA ASP A 87 7.96 -14.86 -4.77
C ASP A 87 9.44 -14.57 -4.53
N GLY A 88 9.78 -13.54 -3.74
CA GLY A 88 11.16 -13.31 -3.28
C GLY A 88 11.68 -14.45 -2.39
N TRP A 89 10.81 -15.04 -1.56
CA TRP A 89 11.16 -16.22 -0.78
C TRP A 89 11.29 -17.47 -1.64
N LEU A 90 10.44 -17.60 -2.67
CA LEU A 90 10.55 -18.69 -3.64
C LEU A 90 11.88 -18.63 -4.41
N LEU A 91 12.30 -17.44 -4.86
CA LEU A 91 13.61 -17.23 -5.48
C LEU A 91 14.74 -17.69 -4.54
N ALA A 92 14.70 -17.26 -3.28
CA ALA A 92 15.72 -17.62 -2.31
C ALA A 92 15.73 -19.11 -1.95
N HIS A 93 14.56 -19.76 -1.94
CA HIS A 93 14.42 -21.17 -1.60
C HIS A 93 15.22 -22.08 -2.54
N GLY A 94 15.25 -21.77 -3.85
CA GLY A 94 16.01 -22.55 -4.83
C GLY A 94 17.53 -22.57 -4.58
N ALA A 95 18.06 -21.62 -3.82
CA ALA A 95 19.47 -21.54 -3.43
C ALA A 95 19.69 -21.69 -1.91
N ALA A 96 18.70 -22.21 -1.19
CA ALA A 96 18.77 -22.36 0.26
C ALA A 96 19.98 -23.22 0.67
N GLY A 97 20.74 -22.74 1.66
CA GLY A 97 21.98 -23.38 2.12
C GLY A 97 23.24 -22.99 1.34
N ALA A 98 23.10 -22.39 0.15
CA ALA A 98 24.21 -21.84 -0.62
C ALA A 98 24.27 -20.30 -0.52
N VAL A 99 23.11 -19.62 -0.52
CA VAL A 99 23.01 -18.16 -0.46
C VAL A 99 21.98 -17.74 0.58
N THR A 100 22.31 -16.74 1.41
CA THR A 100 21.37 -16.14 2.36
C THR A 100 20.81 -14.83 1.78
N PRO A 101 19.48 -14.66 1.65
CA PRO A 101 18.89 -13.49 1.02
C PRO A 101 18.77 -12.29 1.99
N HIS A 102 19.82 -11.48 2.13
CA HIS A 102 19.78 -10.32 3.03
C HIS A 102 18.84 -9.20 2.54
N LEU A 103 18.97 -8.82 1.26
CA LEU A 103 18.22 -7.69 0.70
C LEU A 103 16.72 -8.00 0.57
N ILE A 104 16.37 -9.21 0.10
CA ILE A 104 14.96 -9.63 -0.06
C ILE A 104 14.28 -9.71 1.31
N ALA A 105 14.97 -10.26 2.33
CA ALA A 105 14.43 -10.32 3.69
C ALA A 105 14.21 -8.92 4.29
N ALA A 106 15.17 -8.00 4.13
CA ALA A 106 15.04 -6.63 4.60
C ALA A 106 13.87 -5.90 3.92
N ALA A 107 13.74 -6.05 2.59
CA ALA A 107 12.63 -5.46 1.85
C ALA A 107 11.27 -5.95 2.36
N ARG A 108 11.16 -7.25 2.69
CA ARG A 108 9.95 -7.83 3.22
C ARG A 108 9.56 -7.26 4.58
N THR A 109 10.53 -7.16 5.49
CA THR A 109 10.35 -6.52 6.80
C THR A 109 9.85 -5.09 6.68
N VAL A 110 10.44 -4.28 5.80
CA VAL A 110 10.00 -2.88 5.58
C VAL A 110 8.55 -2.85 5.08
N ASN A 111 8.24 -3.62 4.04
CA ASN A 111 6.91 -3.61 3.43
C ASN A 111 5.81 -4.18 4.35
N GLU A 112 6.14 -5.16 5.20
CA GLU A 112 5.23 -5.73 6.21
C GLU A 112 5.00 -4.78 7.41
N GLY A 113 5.94 -3.86 7.66
CA GLY A 113 5.81 -2.83 8.70
C GLY A 113 4.86 -1.68 8.33
N MET A 114 4.59 -1.44 7.05
CA MET A 114 3.82 -0.27 6.61
C MET A 114 2.36 -0.23 7.11
N PRO A 115 1.61 -1.35 7.23
CA PRO A 115 0.32 -1.33 7.90
C PRO A 115 0.41 -0.81 9.35
N ALA A 116 1.41 -1.23 10.12
CA ALA A 116 1.60 -0.72 11.48
C ALA A 116 1.95 0.78 11.48
N HIS A 117 2.70 1.25 10.48
CA HIS A 117 2.97 2.67 10.30
C HIS A 117 1.70 3.50 10.05
N MET A 118 0.73 2.98 9.29
CA MET A 118 -0.58 3.64 9.12
C MET A 118 -1.30 3.87 10.45
N MET A 119 -1.19 2.92 11.39
CA MET A 119 -1.72 3.07 12.74
C MET A 119 -0.98 4.17 13.51
N VAL A 120 0.35 4.27 13.39
CA VAL A 120 1.14 5.33 14.03
C VAL A 120 0.72 6.72 13.54
N LEU A 121 0.53 6.89 12.22
CA LEU A 121 0.05 8.15 11.66
C LEU A 121 -1.36 8.51 12.17
N ALA A 122 -2.26 7.52 12.28
CA ALA A 122 -3.59 7.73 12.83
C ALA A 122 -3.57 8.11 14.31
N GLU A 123 -2.77 7.42 15.13
CA GLU A 123 -2.62 7.70 16.56
C GLU A 123 -2.07 9.12 16.78
N ALA A 124 -1.04 9.52 16.03
CA ALA A 124 -0.48 10.86 16.11
C ALA A 124 -1.51 11.94 15.76
N ALA A 125 -2.31 11.74 14.71
CA ALA A 125 -3.34 12.70 14.30
C ALA A 125 -4.52 12.76 15.29
N LEU A 126 -4.94 11.63 15.86
CA LEU A 126 -6.01 11.57 16.87
C LEU A 126 -5.60 12.26 18.16
N LEU A 127 -4.33 12.16 18.57
CA LEU A 127 -3.82 12.80 19.77
C LEU A 127 -3.88 14.34 19.71
N GLU A 128 -3.81 14.95 18.52
CA GLU A 128 -4.05 16.40 18.37
C GLU A 128 -5.47 16.82 18.80
N HIS A 129 -6.42 15.89 18.73
CA HIS A 129 -7.81 16.08 19.17
C HIS A 129 -8.07 15.52 20.56
N ILE A 130 -7.03 15.12 21.29
CA ILE A 130 -7.12 14.51 22.64
C ILE A 130 -7.96 13.23 22.61
N ILE A 131 -7.87 12.46 21.52
CA ILE A 131 -8.51 11.15 21.38
C ILE A 131 -7.45 10.07 21.45
N ALA A 132 -7.56 9.19 22.45
CA ALA A 132 -6.73 8.01 22.52
C ALA A 132 -7.18 6.99 21.44
N LEU A 133 -6.23 6.26 20.86
CA LEU A 133 -6.52 5.24 19.85
C LEU A 133 -7.54 4.20 20.35
N ALA A 134 -7.49 3.85 21.65
CA ALA A 134 -8.40 2.89 22.28
C ALA A 134 -9.87 3.36 22.33
N ASP A 135 -10.12 4.67 22.25
CA ASP A 135 -11.46 5.25 22.28
C ASP A 135 -11.96 5.61 20.88
N ALA A 136 -11.10 5.48 19.86
CA ALA A 136 -11.37 5.91 18.50
C ALA A 136 -12.19 4.88 17.72
N THR A 137 -13.10 5.37 16.87
CA THR A 137 -13.71 4.60 15.79
C THR A 137 -13.07 4.98 14.46
N ILE A 138 -12.47 4.02 13.77
CA ILE A 138 -11.67 4.25 12.56
C ILE A 138 -12.34 3.62 11.36
N ALA A 139 -12.58 4.41 10.31
CA ALA A 139 -13.01 3.92 9.01
C ALA A 139 -11.79 3.60 8.13
N LEU A 140 -11.64 2.35 7.71
CA LEU A 140 -10.66 1.93 6.71
C LEU A 140 -11.32 1.97 5.33
N LEU A 141 -10.76 2.78 4.42
CA LEU A 141 -11.22 2.93 3.05
C LEU A 141 -10.35 2.06 2.14
N GLY A 142 -10.93 0.95 1.70
CA GLY A 142 -10.29 -0.09 0.89
C GLY A 142 -9.83 -1.28 1.73
N TYR A 143 -10.21 -2.48 1.29
CA TYR A 143 -9.82 -3.75 1.88
C TYR A 143 -9.17 -4.70 0.89
N SER A 144 -9.45 -4.61 -0.41
CA SER A 144 -8.71 -5.36 -1.42
C SER A 144 -7.20 -5.02 -1.36
N TYR A 145 -6.34 -5.86 -1.94
CA TYR A 145 -4.92 -5.49 -2.07
C TYR A 145 -4.65 -4.63 -3.32
N LEU A 146 -5.58 -4.65 -4.28
CA LEU A 146 -5.44 -4.01 -5.60
C LEU A 146 -6.58 -3.03 -5.86
N GLU A 147 -6.25 -1.93 -6.52
CA GLU A 147 -7.22 -0.96 -7.01
C GLU A 147 -8.28 -1.64 -7.89
N ASP A 148 -9.52 -1.18 -7.74
CA ASP A 148 -10.69 -1.63 -8.51
C ASP A 148 -10.91 -3.14 -8.64
N SER A 149 -10.60 -3.90 -7.58
CA SER A 149 -10.71 -5.36 -7.53
C SER A 149 -11.30 -5.80 -6.19
N ASP A 150 -11.96 -6.96 -6.18
CA ASP A 150 -12.49 -7.64 -4.98
C ASP A 150 -11.48 -8.58 -4.32
N ASP A 151 -10.23 -8.63 -4.80
CA ASP A 151 -9.24 -9.58 -4.32
C ASP A 151 -8.61 -9.13 -2.98
N THR A 152 -8.93 -9.87 -1.92
CA THR A 152 -8.54 -9.56 -0.54
C THR A 152 -7.30 -10.30 -0.06
N ARG A 153 -6.71 -11.15 -0.90
CA ARG A 153 -5.62 -12.04 -0.48
C ARG A 153 -4.38 -11.26 -0.09
N HIS A 154 -3.87 -11.52 1.11
CA HIS A 154 -2.73 -10.81 1.70
C HIS A 154 -2.88 -9.28 1.67
N SER A 155 -4.10 -8.78 1.81
CA SER A 155 -4.32 -7.34 1.85
C SER A 155 -3.56 -6.68 3.02
N PRO A 156 -2.87 -5.55 2.78
CA PRO A 156 -2.31 -4.73 3.86
C PRO A 156 -3.37 -4.29 4.88
N THR A 157 -4.61 -4.05 4.44
CA THR A 157 -5.73 -3.72 5.33
C THR A 157 -6.05 -4.86 6.29
N ALA A 158 -5.97 -6.11 5.82
CA ALA A 158 -6.23 -7.29 6.66
C ALA A 158 -5.22 -7.44 7.81
N ALA A 159 -3.99 -6.92 7.66
CA ALA A 159 -3.00 -6.86 8.73
C ALA A 159 -3.25 -5.68 9.69
N LEU A 160 -3.76 -4.55 9.19
CA LEU A 160 -4.05 -3.36 9.99
C LEU A 160 -5.26 -3.55 10.92
N VAL A 161 -6.31 -4.22 10.46
CA VAL A 161 -7.55 -4.45 11.25
C VAL A 161 -7.27 -5.03 12.64
N PRO A 162 -6.59 -6.19 12.79
CA PRO A 162 -6.29 -6.74 14.10
C PRO A 162 -5.30 -5.89 14.90
N ALA A 163 -4.37 -5.18 14.25
CA ALA A 163 -3.45 -4.28 14.93
C ALA A 163 -4.20 -3.14 15.64
N LEU A 164 -5.13 -2.48 14.94
CA LEU A 164 -5.99 -1.45 15.51
C LEU A 164 -6.90 -2.00 16.62
N ALA A 165 -7.55 -3.14 16.38
CA ALA A 165 -8.42 -3.77 17.37
C ALA A 165 -7.65 -4.17 18.64
N SER A 166 -6.41 -4.64 18.52
CA SER A 166 -5.54 -4.98 19.67
C SER A 166 -5.18 -3.76 20.54
N ARG A 167 -5.28 -2.56 19.98
CA ARG A 167 -5.08 -1.28 20.67
C ARG A 167 -6.39 -0.67 21.21
N GLY A 168 -7.50 -1.38 21.08
CA GLY A 168 -8.83 -0.97 21.57
C GLY A 168 -9.69 -0.21 20.57
N ALA A 169 -9.15 0.17 19.40
CA ALA A 169 -9.90 0.94 18.42
C ALA A 169 -11.08 0.12 17.84
N THR A 170 -12.21 0.79 17.62
CA THR A 170 -13.32 0.20 16.87
C THR A 170 -13.09 0.41 15.38
N VAL A 171 -12.99 -0.68 14.60
CA VAL A 171 -12.71 -0.60 13.16
C VAL A 171 -13.99 -0.79 12.35
N ARG A 172 -14.21 0.09 11.37
CA ARG A 172 -15.22 -0.07 10.32
C ARG A 172 -14.54 -0.06 8.97
N ILE A 173 -15.04 -0.86 8.03
CA ILE A 173 -14.38 -1.06 6.74
C ILE A 173 -15.37 -0.74 5.63
N HIS A 174 -14.90 -0.01 4.63
CA HIS A 174 -15.63 0.23 3.40
C HIS A 174 -14.76 -0.18 2.22
N ASP A 175 -15.31 -0.96 1.30
CA ASP A 175 -14.68 -1.29 0.02
C ASP A 175 -15.79 -1.45 -1.05
N PRO A 176 -15.72 -0.74 -2.19
CA PRO A 176 -16.77 -0.78 -3.19
C PRO A 176 -16.81 -2.09 -4.01
N TRP A 177 -15.75 -2.90 -3.96
CA TRP A 177 -15.60 -4.13 -4.75
C TRP A 177 -15.73 -5.38 -3.90
N VAL A 178 -15.29 -5.35 -2.64
CA VAL A 178 -15.40 -6.49 -1.71
C VAL A 178 -16.80 -6.58 -1.13
N ALA A 179 -17.54 -7.63 -1.48
CA ALA A 179 -18.96 -7.78 -1.13
C ALA A 179 -19.29 -7.62 0.36
N GLU A 180 -18.43 -8.10 1.26
CA GLU A 180 -18.60 -7.97 2.72
C GLU A 180 -18.57 -6.52 3.21
N TYR A 181 -17.80 -5.65 2.53
CA TYR A 181 -17.57 -4.25 2.92
C TYR A 181 -18.27 -3.25 1.98
N ARG A 182 -19.13 -3.75 1.08
CA ARG A 182 -19.81 -2.96 0.07
C ARG A 182 -21.10 -2.34 0.61
N GLN A 183 -20.93 -1.31 1.43
CA GLN A 183 -22.01 -0.48 1.97
C GLN A 183 -21.85 0.98 1.50
N PRO A 184 -22.87 1.85 1.63
CA PRO A 184 -22.68 3.26 1.33
C PRO A 184 -21.56 3.86 2.18
N LEU A 185 -20.60 4.54 1.54
CA LEU A 185 -19.42 5.13 2.20
C LEU A 185 -19.81 5.99 3.42
N GLN A 186 -20.83 6.84 3.26
CA GLN A 186 -21.33 7.67 4.35
C GLN A 186 -21.76 6.86 5.57
N ALA A 187 -22.42 5.72 5.39
CA ALA A 187 -22.90 4.88 6.50
C ALA A 187 -21.72 4.30 7.31
N ILE A 188 -20.60 3.99 6.64
CA ILE A 188 -19.40 3.49 7.30
C ILE A 188 -18.65 4.62 8.04
N VAL A 189 -18.49 5.77 7.38
CA VAL A 189 -17.67 6.87 7.89
C VAL A 189 -18.39 7.73 8.94
N SER A 190 -19.72 7.79 8.92
CA SER A 190 -20.48 8.65 9.82
C SER A 190 -20.19 8.37 11.30
N GLY A 191 -19.75 9.41 12.01
CA GLY A 191 -19.41 9.36 13.43
C GLY A 191 -18.06 8.70 13.76
N CYS A 192 -17.24 8.36 12.76
CA CYS A 192 -15.86 7.91 12.98
C CYS A 192 -14.95 9.07 13.37
N ASP A 193 -13.88 8.79 14.10
CA ASP A 193 -12.86 9.77 14.49
C ASP A 193 -11.73 9.91 13.48
N ALA A 194 -11.54 8.89 12.63
CA ALA A 194 -10.57 8.94 11.55
C ALA A 194 -11.06 8.15 10.33
N ALA A 195 -10.68 8.62 9.16
CA ALA A 195 -10.68 7.83 7.93
C ALA A 195 -9.24 7.52 7.51
N ILE A 196 -8.93 6.27 7.18
CA ILE A 196 -7.62 5.83 6.68
C ILE A 196 -7.79 5.27 5.27
N VAL A 197 -7.14 5.88 4.30
CA VAL A 197 -7.09 5.37 2.92
C VAL A 197 -6.04 4.28 2.81
N MET A 198 -6.50 3.06 2.54
CA MET A 198 -5.64 1.88 2.38
C MET A 198 -5.53 1.41 0.92
N VAL A 199 -6.52 1.73 0.08
CA VAL A 199 -6.53 1.35 -1.34
C VAL A 199 -7.00 2.54 -2.17
N ARG A 200 -6.36 2.75 -3.33
CA ARG A 200 -6.61 3.87 -4.24
C ARG A 200 -7.70 3.55 -5.26
N HIS A 201 -8.88 3.09 -4.81
CA HIS A 201 -9.99 2.85 -5.72
C HIS A 201 -10.42 4.14 -6.43
N LYS A 202 -10.91 4.01 -7.66
CA LYS A 202 -11.46 5.18 -8.39
C LYS A 202 -12.58 5.88 -7.63
N ALA A 203 -13.37 5.11 -6.89
CA ALA A 203 -14.45 5.62 -6.04
C ALA A 203 -13.98 6.62 -4.95
N TYR A 204 -12.69 6.66 -4.62
CA TYR A 204 -12.14 7.58 -3.63
C TYR A 204 -11.40 8.78 -4.25
N LEU A 205 -11.09 8.73 -5.55
CA LEU A 205 -10.38 9.82 -6.24
C LEU A 205 -11.19 11.12 -6.24
N GLU A 206 -12.52 11.01 -6.30
CA GLU A 206 -13.45 12.14 -6.37
C GLU A 206 -14.14 12.41 -5.03
N LEU A 207 -13.58 11.90 -3.92
CA LEU A 207 -14.17 12.10 -2.61
C LEU A 207 -14.10 13.59 -2.23
N ASP A 208 -15.26 14.23 -2.10
CA ASP A 208 -15.36 15.61 -1.64
C ASP A 208 -14.96 15.71 -0.15
N LEU A 209 -13.78 16.27 0.12
CA LEU A 209 -13.21 16.35 1.46
C LEU A 209 -14.07 17.18 2.45
N PRO A 210 -14.72 18.30 2.06
CA PRO A 210 -15.69 18.98 2.91
C PRO A 210 -16.86 18.09 3.34
N THR A 211 -17.41 17.31 2.41
CA THR A 211 -18.46 16.33 2.72
C THR A 211 -17.95 15.23 3.65
N LEU A 212 -16.76 14.67 3.39
CA LEU A 212 -16.12 13.68 4.26
C LEU A 212 -15.96 14.22 5.70
N ARG A 213 -15.46 15.45 5.82
CA ARG A 213 -15.31 16.14 7.10
C ARG A 213 -16.65 16.26 7.83
N GLY A 214 -17.74 16.51 7.11
CA GLY A 214 -19.08 16.61 7.67
C GLY A 214 -19.66 15.29 8.21
N TRP A 215 -19.13 14.14 7.76
CA TRP A 215 -19.53 12.82 8.25
C TRP A 215 -18.74 12.38 9.49
N LEU A 216 -17.47 12.78 9.57
CA LEU A 216 -16.59 12.42 10.68
C LEU A 216 -16.99 13.14 11.98
N ARG A 217 -16.91 12.42 13.11
CA ARG A 217 -17.00 13.01 14.46
C ARG A 217 -15.77 13.85 14.76
N THR A 218 -14.60 13.30 14.44
CA THR A 218 -13.31 13.96 14.58
C THR A 218 -12.68 14.02 13.20
N PRO A 219 -12.22 15.20 12.72
CA PRO A 219 -11.90 15.39 11.31
C PRO A 219 -10.49 14.88 10.96
N VAL A 220 -10.13 13.64 11.31
CA VAL A 220 -8.82 13.05 10.98
C VAL A 220 -8.90 12.27 9.66
N LEU A 221 -7.95 12.56 8.77
CA LEU A 221 -7.73 11.82 7.53
C LEU A 221 -6.27 11.36 7.45
N VAL A 222 -6.06 10.05 7.26
CA VAL A 222 -4.75 9.46 7.03
C VAL A 222 -4.71 8.85 5.64
N ASP A 223 -3.75 9.24 4.81
CA ASP A 223 -3.63 8.78 3.43
C ASP A 223 -2.39 7.92 3.18
N GLY A 224 -2.61 6.62 2.97
CA GLY A 224 -1.54 5.66 2.68
C GLY A 224 -1.27 5.47 1.20
N ARG A 225 -1.95 6.20 0.31
CA ARG A 225 -1.94 5.99 -1.15
C ARG A 225 -1.80 7.27 -1.98
N HIS A 226 -1.63 8.42 -1.32
CA HIS A 226 -1.43 9.72 -1.97
C HIS A 226 -2.56 10.04 -2.97
N LEU A 227 -3.79 9.93 -2.47
CA LEU A 227 -4.99 10.43 -3.10
C LEU A 227 -5.13 11.95 -2.96
N PHE A 228 -4.75 12.49 -1.80
CA PHE A 228 -4.98 13.88 -1.44
C PHE A 228 -3.68 14.60 -1.09
N THR A 229 -3.65 15.91 -1.34
CA THR A 229 -2.57 16.77 -0.85
C THR A 229 -2.91 17.32 0.54
N ARG A 230 -1.86 17.72 1.27
CA ARG A 230 -2.01 18.37 2.58
C ARG A 230 -2.88 19.62 2.47
N GLU A 231 -2.66 20.44 1.45
CA GLU A 231 -3.39 21.68 1.23
C GLU A 231 -4.88 21.44 1.00
N GLN A 232 -5.24 20.41 0.22
CA GLN A 232 -6.64 20.04 -0.02
C GLN A 232 -7.35 19.61 1.27
N ALA A 233 -6.69 18.77 2.07
CA ALA A 233 -7.26 18.25 3.31
C ALA A 233 -7.39 19.34 4.39
N GLU A 234 -6.35 20.16 4.58
CA GLU A 234 -6.36 21.25 5.55
C GLU A 234 -7.36 22.35 5.17
N ALA A 235 -7.51 22.67 3.87
CA ALA A 235 -8.54 23.59 3.39
C ALA A 235 -9.97 23.07 3.65
N ALA A 236 -10.17 21.76 3.67
CA ALA A 236 -11.44 21.13 4.05
C ALA A 236 -11.65 21.05 5.58
N GLY A 237 -10.66 21.47 6.38
CA GLY A 237 -10.70 21.44 7.84
C GLY A 237 -10.40 20.07 8.45
N LEU A 238 -9.63 19.24 7.76
CA LEU A 238 -9.17 17.93 8.24
C LEU A 238 -7.76 18.02 8.86
N THR A 239 -7.54 17.34 9.98
CA THR A 239 -6.18 17.01 10.43
C THR A 239 -5.65 15.90 9.55
N PHE A 240 -4.62 16.20 8.77
CA PHE A 240 -4.10 15.31 7.74
C PHE A 240 -2.76 14.70 8.11
N ARG A 241 -2.60 13.42 7.78
CA ARG A 241 -1.32 12.69 7.75
C ARG A 241 -1.28 11.81 6.51
N ALA A 242 -0.09 11.57 5.97
CA ALA A 242 0.07 10.67 4.84
C ALA A 242 1.44 10.02 4.86
N VAL A 243 1.55 8.85 4.22
CA VAL A 243 2.84 8.17 4.05
C VAL A 243 3.79 9.09 3.28
N GLY A 244 4.95 9.34 3.89
CA GLY A 244 6.05 10.10 3.32
C GLY A 244 5.93 11.62 3.38
N LEU A 245 5.00 12.16 4.17
CA LEU A 245 4.88 13.59 4.41
C LEU A 245 5.27 13.93 5.85
N GLY A 246 6.40 14.63 6.00
CA GLY A 246 6.84 15.22 7.27
C GLY A 246 6.10 16.51 7.65
#